data_AF-A0A3N5I0W2-F1
#
_entry.id   AF-A0A3N5I0W2-F1
#
_cell.length_a   1.000
_cell.length_b   1.000
_cell.length_c   1.000
_cell.angle_alpha   90.00
_cell.angle_beta   90.00
_cell.angle_gamma   90.00
#
_symmetry.space_group_name_H-M   'P 1'
#
loop_
_entity.id
_entity.type
_entity.pdbx_description
1 polymer ?
#
loop_
_entity_poly.entity_id
_entity_poly.type
_entity_poly.pdbx_seq_one_letter_code
_entity_poly.pdbx_strand_id
1 'polypeptide(L)'
;MSFKQNLLEKLKIKAMAQKVLASVGPVGGPLKVDREAMDSLLISARYTKIRERELDLYRKETTAGKSRILVLDNDLNIYHTTLDDVLLRKNPTVKEMISIRNAIKILNDTDVVVSKKAESVLAIEK
;
A
#
# COMPACT_ATOMS: atom_id res chain seq x y z
N MET A 1 9.23 3.65 -28.30
CA MET A 1 7.79 3.40 -28.06
C MET A 1 6.99 4.39 -28.89
N SER A 2 6.02 3.92 -29.67
CA SER A 2 5.13 4.78 -30.47
C SER A 2 4.08 5.45 -29.56
N PHE A 3 3.63 6.66 -29.91
CA PHE A 3 2.58 7.40 -29.18
C PHE A 3 1.33 6.54 -28.91
N LYS A 4 0.95 5.69 -29.88
CA LYS A 4 -0.17 4.76 -29.76
C LYS A 4 0.04 3.71 -28.65
N GLN A 5 1.28 3.22 -28.48
CA GLN A 5 1.61 2.23 -27.44
C GLN A 5 1.55 2.86 -26.05
N ASN A 6 2.13 4.06 -25.89
CA ASN A 6 2.06 4.81 -24.63
C ASN A 6 0.62 5.13 -24.21
N LEU A 7 -0.26 5.43 -25.18
CA LEU A 7 -1.67 5.70 -24.91
C LEU A 7 -2.41 4.43 -24.44
N LEU A 8 -2.16 3.29 -25.10
CA LEU A 8 -2.75 2.00 -24.73
C LEU A 8 -2.30 1.54 -23.34
N GLU A 9 -1.03 1.73 -22.99
CA GLU A 9 -0.52 1.43 -21.65
C GLU A 9 -1.19 2.32 -20.59
N LYS A 10 -1.30 3.63 -20.84
CA LYS A 10 -2.01 4.53 -19.92
C LYS A 10 -3.47 4.15 -19.73
N LEU A 11 -4.18 3.79 -20.80
CA LEU A 11 -5.58 3.34 -20.70
C LEU A 11 -5.72 2.06 -19.87
N LYS A 12 -4.79 1.11 -20.02
CA LYS A 12 -4.76 -0.12 -19.21
C LYS A 12 -4.56 0.18 -17.73
N ILE A 13 -3.61 1.06 -17.37
CA ILE A 13 -3.37 1.48 -15.98
C ILE A 13 -4.64 2.11 -15.39
N LYS A 14 -5.31 2.99 -16.14
CA LYS A 14 -6.57 3.62 -15.70
C LYS A 14 -7.69 2.62 -15.48
N ALA A 15 -7.87 1.67 -16.40
CA ALA A 15 -8.88 0.63 -16.27
C ALA A 15 -8.63 -0.26 -15.03
N MET A 16 -7.37 -0.63 -14.79
CA MET A 16 -6.99 -1.38 -13.58
C MET A 16 -7.23 -0.58 -12.30
N ALA A 17 -6.87 0.71 -12.27
CA ALA A 17 -7.13 1.59 -11.14
C ALA A 17 -8.62 1.71 -10.83
N GLN A 18 -9.46 1.90 -11.84
CA GLN A 18 -10.92 1.94 -11.66
C GLN A 18 -11.50 0.63 -11.14
N LYS A 19 -11.00 -0.52 -11.62
CA LYS A 19 -11.42 -1.83 -11.13
C LYS A 19 -11.09 -2.01 -9.65
N VAL A 20 -9.88 -1.60 -9.24
CA VAL A 20 -9.47 -1.61 -7.83
C VAL A 20 -10.36 -0.66 -7.01
N LEU A 21 -10.58 0.58 -7.47
CA LEU A 21 -11.45 1.55 -6.80
C LEU A 21 -12.88 1.03 -6.60
N ALA A 22 -13.45 0.37 -7.61
CA ALA A 22 -14.78 -0.24 -7.52
C ALA A 22 -14.85 -1.40 -6.51
N SER A 23 -13.73 -2.09 -6.26
CA SER A 23 -13.61 -3.16 -5.26
C SER A 23 -13.31 -2.67 -3.85
N VAL A 24 -12.83 -1.43 -3.69
CA VAL A 24 -12.51 -0.83 -2.40
C VAL A 24 -13.82 -0.34 -1.75
N GLY A 25 -14.40 -1.18 -0.90
CA GLY A 25 -15.60 -0.82 -0.13
C GLY A 25 -15.34 0.10 1.07
N PRO A 26 -16.38 0.48 1.82
CA PRO A 26 -16.27 1.28 3.04
C PRO A 26 -15.41 0.61 4.13
N VAL A 27 -14.86 1.40 5.08
CA VAL A 27 -13.93 0.92 6.13
C VAL A 27 -14.64 -0.12 6.99
N GLY A 28 -14.06 -1.32 7.11
CA GLY A 28 -14.68 -2.47 7.80
C GLY A 28 -15.81 -3.19 7.02
N GLY A 29 -16.02 -2.86 5.74
CA GLY A 29 -17.04 -3.50 4.90
C GLY A 29 -16.66 -4.91 4.42
N PRO A 30 -17.64 -5.71 3.96
CA PRO A 30 -17.41 -7.08 3.46
C PRO A 30 -16.74 -7.13 2.08
N LEU A 31 -16.67 -5.99 1.37
CA LEU A 31 -16.01 -5.87 0.07
C LEU A 31 -14.50 -6.04 0.24
N LYS A 32 -13.99 -7.14 -0.30
CA LYS A 32 -12.56 -7.45 -0.39
C LYS A 32 -12.00 -6.77 -1.62
N VAL A 33 -10.89 -6.07 -1.44
CA VAL A 33 -10.13 -5.46 -2.54
C VAL A 33 -9.69 -6.54 -3.53
N ASP A 34 -9.80 -6.25 -4.83
CA ASP A 34 -9.30 -7.12 -5.90
C ASP A 34 -7.75 -7.15 -5.84
N ARG A 35 -7.22 -8.17 -5.17
CA ARG A 35 -5.79 -8.36 -4.94
C ARG A 35 -5.01 -8.55 -6.24
N GLU A 36 -5.58 -9.26 -7.21
CA GLU A 36 -4.91 -9.54 -8.50
C GLU A 36 -4.79 -8.27 -9.34
N ALA A 37 -5.86 -7.47 -9.40
CA ALA A 37 -5.84 -6.19 -10.09
C ALA A 37 -4.85 -5.21 -9.42
N MET A 38 -4.79 -5.20 -8.08
CA MET A 38 -3.87 -4.35 -7.34
C MET A 38 -2.41 -4.80 -7.49
N ASP A 39 -2.12 -6.10 -7.49
CA ASP A 39 -0.77 -6.63 -7.73
C ASP A 39 -0.25 -6.20 -9.11
N SER A 40 -1.10 -6.35 -10.13
CA SER A 40 -0.78 -5.94 -11.51
C SER A 40 -0.49 -4.43 -11.63
N LEU A 41 -1.26 -3.61 -10.91
CA LEU A 41 -1.09 -2.16 -10.86
C LEU A 41 0.24 -1.79 -10.17
N LEU A 42 0.57 -2.45 -9.07
CA LEU A 42 1.78 -2.21 -8.29
C LEU A 42 3.05 -2.62 -9.03
N ILE A 43 3.03 -3.75 -9.73
CA ILE A 43 4.11 -4.18 -10.63
C ILE A 43 4.31 -3.12 -11.72
N SER A 44 3.23 -2.65 -12.34
CA SER A 44 3.28 -1.59 -13.37
C SER A 44 3.86 -0.28 -12.81
N ALA A 45 3.55 0.05 -11.56
CA ALA A 45 4.04 1.25 -10.86
C ALA A 45 5.45 1.12 -10.25
N ARG A 46 6.15 0.01 -10.55
CA ARG A 46 7.50 -0.33 -10.07
C ARG A 46 7.63 -0.50 -8.56
N TYR A 47 6.62 -1.09 -7.93
CA TYR A 47 6.73 -1.53 -6.54
C TYR A 47 7.31 -2.94 -6.47
N THR A 48 8.14 -3.19 -5.48
CA THR A 48 8.69 -4.52 -5.17
C THR A 48 7.80 -5.20 -4.13
N LYS A 49 7.32 -6.40 -4.45
CA LYS A 49 6.54 -7.24 -3.54
C LYS A 49 7.47 -7.85 -2.48
N ILE A 50 7.10 -7.68 -1.21
CA ILE A 50 7.81 -8.22 -0.04
C ILE A 50 6.76 -8.89 0.83
N ARG A 51 7.05 -10.12 1.29
CA ARG A 51 6.17 -10.82 2.23
C ARG A 51 6.90 -10.99 3.56
N GLU A 52 6.39 -10.35 4.60
CA GLU A 52 6.98 -10.42 5.94
C GLU A 52 5.90 -10.50 7.01
N ARG A 53 6.10 -11.34 8.04
CA ARG A 53 5.14 -11.57 9.14
C ARG A 53 3.71 -11.79 8.65
N GLU A 54 3.55 -12.60 7.60
CA GLU A 54 2.27 -12.92 6.93
C GLU A 54 1.57 -11.73 6.23
N LEU A 55 2.22 -10.58 6.15
CA LEU A 55 1.73 -9.40 5.44
C LEU A 55 2.31 -9.35 4.03
N ASP A 56 1.43 -9.12 3.05
CA ASP A 56 1.83 -8.82 1.68
C ASP A 56 2.06 -7.30 1.56
N LEU A 57 3.33 -6.91 1.44
CA LEU A 57 3.81 -5.53 1.41
C LEU A 57 4.36 -5.19 0.02
N TYR A 58 4.25 -3.92 -0.37
CA TYR A 58 4.79 -3.41 -1.62
C TYR A 58 5.65 -2.18 -1.34
N ARG A 59 6.94 -2.28 -1.63
CA ARG A 59 7.92 -1.22 -1.37
C ARG A 59 8.28 -0.48 -2.65
N LYS A 60 8.27 0.84 -2.59
CA LYS A 60 8.88 1.74 -3.57
C LYS A 60 9.89 2.62 -2.86
N GLU A 61 11.14 2.50 -3.26
CA GLU A 61 12.22 3.32 -2.72
C GLU A 61 11.99 4.79 -3.09
N THR A 62 12.24 5.68 -2.12
CA THR A 62 12.17 7.12 -2.33
C THR A 62 13.41 7.77 -1.75
N THR A 63 13.67 9.01 -2.16
CA THR A 63 14.88 9.73 -1.80
C THR A 63 14.85 10.04 -0.29
N ALA A 64 15.97 9.82 0.40
CA ALA A 64 16.19 10.03 1.85
C ALA A 64 15.92 8.85 2.81
N GLY A 65 16.12 7.59 2.37
CA GLY A 65 16.17 6.43 3.29
C GLY A 65 14.82 5.99 3.87
N LYS A 66 13.73 6.71 3.54
CA LYS A 66 12.36 6.27 3.74
C LYS A 66 11.88 5.56 2.49
N SER A 67 10.93 4.64 2.63
CA SER A 67 10.27 3.98 1.50
C SER A 67 8.78 4.30 1.51
N ARG A 68 8.16 4.34 0.33
CA ARG A 68 6.71 4.23 0.23
C ARG A 68 6.35 2.77 0.32
N ILE A 69 5.60 2.40 1.35
CA ILE A 69 5.21 1.01 1.61
C ILE A 69 3.70 0.95 1.56
N LEU A 70 3.17 0.16 0.64
CA LEU A 70 1.75 -0.16 0.60
C LEU A 70 1.52 -1.53 1.26
N VAL A 71 0.54 -1.60 2.15
CA VAL A 71 0.07 -2.86 2.73
C VAL A 71 -1.12 -3.35 1.90
N LEU A 72 -1.04 -4.58 1.38
CA LEU A 72 -2.13 -5.17 0.61
C LEU A 72 -3.20 -5.75 1.56
N ASP A 73 -3.90 -4.86 2.25
CA ASP A 73 -5.08 -5.16 3.06
C ASP A 73 -6.34 -4.49 2.46
N ASN A 74 -7.48 -4.60 3.15
CA ASN A 74 -8.72 -4.00 2.67
C ASN A 74 -8.73 -2.47 2.71
N ASP A 75 -7.81 -1.86 3.46
CA ASP A 75 -7.73 -0.41 3.61
C ASP A 75 -6.70 0.23 2.68
N LEU A 76 -5.84 -0.58 2.03
CA LEU A 76 -4.82 -0.15 1.08
C LEU A 76 -3.99 1.03 1.62
N ASN A 77 -3.52 0.92 2.86
CA ASN A 77 -2.78 2.00 3.49
C ASN A 77 -1.40 2.17 2.82
N ILE A 78 -1.06 3.41 2.45
CA ILE A 78 0.29 3.79 2.03
C ILE A 78 0.98 4.47 3.21
N TYR A 79 2.10 3.92 3.62
CA TYR A 79 2.98 4.45 4.65
C TYR A 79 4.24 5.05 4.01
N HIS A 80 4.78 6.09 4.63
CA HIS A 80 6.09 6.65 4.25
C HIS A 80 7.08 6.54 5.40
N THR A 81 7.65 5.34 5.54
CA THR A 81 8.55 4.97 6.64
C THR A 81 9.44 3.79 6.25
N THR A 82 10.08 3.16 7.23
CA THR A 82 10.85 1.93 7.08
C THR A 82 9.95 0.70 7.20
N LEU A 83 10.41 -0.42 6.65
CA LEU A 83 9.65 -1.67 6.67
C LEU A 83 9.39 -2.17 8.10
N ASP A 84 10.39 -2.06 8.98
CA ASP A 84 10.26 -2.43 10.40
C ASP A 84 9.18 -1.61 11.14
N ASP A 85 9.04 -0.32 10.83
CA ASP A 85 8.04 0.54 11.48
C ASP A 85 6.62 0.20 11.01
N VAL A 86 6.45 -0.28 9.77
CA VAL A 86 5.16 -0.82 9.28
C VAL A 86 4.84 -2.15 9.94
N LEU A 87 5.82 -3.06 10.03
CA LEU A 87 5.64 -4.36 10.67
C LEU A 87 5.31 -4.22 12.15
N LEU A 88 6.00 -3.33 12.86
CA LEU A 88 5.72 -3.01 14.25
C LEU A 88 4.25 -2.61 14.45
N ARG A 89 3.68 -1.81 13.54
CA ARG A 89 2.32 -1.29 13.68
C ARG A 89 1.24 -2.30 13.28
N LYS A 90 1.51 -3.15 12.28
CA LYS A 90 0.50 -4.08 11.72
C LYS A 90 0.57 -5.48 12.32
N ASN A 91 1.76 -5.95 12.69
CA ASN A 91 1.95 -7.26 13.31
C ASN A 91 3.09 -7.22 14.34
N PRO A 92 2.90 -6.53 15.49
CA PRO A 92 3.91 -6.45 16.54
C PRO A 92 4.11 -7.80 17.21
N THR A 93 5.36 -8.10 17.56
CA THR A 93 5.69 -9.24 18.43
C THR A 93 5.48 -8.87 19.90
N VAL A 94 5.26 -9.87 20.77
CA VAL A 94 5.01 -9.66 22.21
C VAL A 94 6.11 -8.81 22.87
N LYS A 95 7.38 -9.03 22.51
CA LYS A 95 8.52 -8.25 23.02
C LYS A 95 8.46 -6.78 22.59
N GLU A 96 7.98 -6.51 21.38
CA GLU A 96 7.83 -5.14 20.87
C GLU A 96 6.68 -4.41 21.56
N MET A 97 5.59 -5.09 21.92
CA MET A 97 4.42 -4.51 22.58
C MET A 97 4.67 -4.04 24.02
N ILE A 98 5.59 -4.67 24.74
CA ILE A 98 5.91 -4.35 26.14
C ILE A 98 6.57 -2.97 26.28
N SER A 99 7.22 -2.47 25.23
CA SER A 99 7.79 -1.12 25.22
C SER A 99 6.69 -0.07 25.10
N ILE A 100 6.54 0.79 26.11
CA ILE A 100 5.54 1.88 26.13
C ILE A 100 5.66 2.78 24.89
N ARG A 101 6.89 3.09 24.45
CA ARG A 101 7.14 3.89 23.25
C ARG A 101 6.58 3.20 21.99
N ASN A 102 6.73 1.88 21.89
CA ASN A 102 6.21 1.12 20.76
C ASN A 102 4.69 0.97 20.83
N ALA A 103 4.13 0.76 22.02
CA ALA A 103 2.69 0.72 22.23
C ALA A 103 2.01 2.01 21.74
N ILE A 104 2.59 3.18 22.02
CA ILE A 104 2.09 4.47 21.51
C ILE A 104 2.12 4.52 19.97
N LYS A 105 3.21 4.05 19.34
CA LYS A 105 3.33 3.99 17.87
C LYS A 105 2.34 3.03 17.21
N ILE A 106 2.05 1.90 17.87
CA ILE A 106 1.08 0.91 17.39
C ILE A 106 -0.33 1.49 17.42
N LEU A 107 -0.64 2.26 18.47
CA LEU A 107 -1.96 2.86 18.67
C LEU A 107 -2.22 4.11 17.81
N ASN A 108 -1.18 4.80 17.37
CA ASN A 108 -1.31 6.03 16.58
C ASN A 108 -0.46 5.94 15.31
N ASP A 109 -1.11 5.86 14.14
CA ASP A 109 -0.49 5.75 12.81
C ASP A 109 -0.53 7.05 11.98
N THR A 110 -1.10 8.12 12.54
CA THR A 110 -1.33 9.40 11.85
C THR A 110 -0.03 10.06 11.37
N ASP A 111 1.09 9.78 12.04
CA ASP A 111 2.41 10.33 11.73
C ASP A 111 3.04 9.73 10.46
N VAL A 112 2.52 8.60 9.97
CA VAL A 112 3.19 7.80 8.93
C VAL A 112 2.30 7.45 7.75
N VAL A 113 1.00 7.40 7.96
CA VAL A 113 0.05 7.12 6.89
C VAL A 113 -0.06 8.33 5.97
N VAL A 114 0.27 8.12 4.70
CA VAL A 114 0.20 9.15 3.65
C VAL A 114 -1.17 9.18 2.99
N SER A 115 -1.75 8.01 2.73
CA SER A 115 -3.06 7.90 2.09
C SER A 115 -3.73 6.59 2.44
N LYS A 116 -5.06 6.56 2.34
CA LYS A 116 -5.89 5.38 2.57
C LYS A 116 -6.80 5.12 1.35
N LYS A 117 -7.11 3.86 1.06
CA LYS A 117 -8.15 3.45 0.09
C LYS A 117 -8.06 4.08 -1.29
N ALA A 118 -9.09 4.84 -1.68
CA ALA A 118 -9.21 5.43 -3.00
C ALA A 118 -8.08 6.42 -3.28
N GLU A 119 -7.64 7.16 -2.26
CA GLU A 119 -6.51 8.08 -2.38
C GLU A 119 -5.21 7.34 -2.65
N SER A 120 -5.03 6.15 -2.09
CA SER A 120 -3.87 5.30 -2.36
C SER A 120 -3.84 4.83 -3.81
N VAL A 121 -4.98 4.40 -4.35
CA VAL A 121 -5.07 3.97 -5.76
C VAL A 121 -4.80 5.15 -6.71
N LEU A 122 -5.37 6.31 -6.42
CA LEU A 122 -5.12 7.54 -7.19
C LEU A 122 -3.67 8.01 -7.10
N ALA A 123 -3.01 7.80 -5.95
CA ALA A 123 -1.59 8.13 -5.77
C ALA A 123 -0.66 7.20 -6.57
N ILE A 124 -1.13 6.01 -6.97
CA ILE A 124 -0.37 5.06 -7.77
C ILE A 124 -0.69 5.18 -9.27
N GLU A 125 -1.89 5.65 -9.64
CA GLU A 125 -2.26 5.92 -11.04
C GLU A 125 -1.41 7.05 -11.69
N LYS A 126 -0.94 8.01 -10.90
CA LYS A 126 -0.13 9.16 -11.35
C LYS A 126 1.26 8.76 -11.85
#